data_AF-A0A329VTR6-F1
#
_entry.id   AF-A0A329VTR6-F1
#
_cell.length_a   1.000
_cell.length_b   1.000
_cell.length_c   1.000
_cell.angle_alpha   90.00
_cell.angle_beta   90.00
_cell.angle_gamma   90.00
#
_symmetry.space_group_name_H-M   'P 1'
#
loop_
_entity.id
_entity.type
_entity.pdbx_description
1 polymer ?
#
loop_
_entity_poly.entity_id
_entity_poly.type
_entity_poly.pdbx_seq_one_letter_code
_entity_poly.pdbx_strand_id
1 'polypeptide(L)'
;MGSNDIGNEVINLVKRVITPTVIMGFIALFVIWFYLNRLGRLDIFISSVTFKDIFIVIASTFLFSIILISILMFIPSILLISIIKKESNHFHNYKKIRENFVTIAFIISLLAVGILIFSAWLADKFEYMEATIIIISVFFVLSSSMLVSYLINRNLISDVLQYKNKRTRIKLSCLFHIIIPASIFLMTLFYSYPLSLIINKIPNKGEVSDNVLMLYVVATSLITVIFSLIPGSVYLSRDKSEGIVKNVYITGYAVIFSLFSLSWIITSIPVFIVNATMKISGISDYNEHSYLINEDDYPLEVFNNKQWNIRALEKNGFFLIDGVTLYAFGDIKLVCPVDVLEAYKNSLQFIPADRSYDEKLNSELRKKAKICHPFLKEELKEFNIIPSKIS
;
A
#
# COMPACT_ATOMS: atom_id res chain seq x y z
N MET A 1 40.23 16.78 -28.19
CA MET A 1 39.52 16.76 -26.89
C MET A 1 38.12 16.24 -27.17
N GLY A 2 37.91 14.96 -26.89
CA GLY A 2 36.78 14.18 -27.42
C GLY A 2 35.55 14.22 -26.53
N SER A 3 34.38 13.94 -27.11
CA SER A 3 33.07 13.94 -26.43
C SER A 3 32.99 13.05 -25.18
N ASN A 4 33.93 12.13 -24.99
CA ASN A 4 34.04 11.26 -23.82
C ASN A 4 34.52 11.99 -22.55
N ASP A 5 35.31 13.07 -22.67
CA ASP A 5 35.76 13.85 -21.50
C ASP A 5 34.62 14.69 -20.91
N ILE A 6 33.83 15.33 -21.77
CA ILE A 6 32.66 16.12 -21.35
C ILE A 6 31.62 15.22 -20.68
N GLY A 7 31.39 14.02 -21.21
CA GLY A 7 30.47 13.05 -20.61
C GLY A 7 30.92 12.59 -19.21
N ASN A 8 32.21 12.31 -19.04
CA ASN A 8 32.75 11.90 -17.74
C ASN A 8 32.78 13.05 -16.71
N GLU A 9 33.02 14.28 -17.16
CA GLU A 9 33.02 15.46 -16.30
C GLU A 9 31.59 15.78 -15.82
N VAL A 10 30.59 15.69 -16.70
CA VAL A 10 29.16 15.82 -16.34
C VAL A 10 28.74 14.71 -15.37
N ILE A 11 29.13 13.45 -15.60
CA ILE A 11 28.81 12.34 -14.69
C ILE A 11 29.43 12.56 -13.30
N ASN A 12 30.66 13.05 -13.24
CA ASN A 12 31.34 13.33 -11.97
C ASN A 12 30.73 14.55 -11.25
N LEU A 13 30.30 15.56 -11.98
CA LEU A 13 29.52 16.69 -11.45
C LEU A 13 28.18 16.23 -10.88
N VAL A 14 27.43 15.41 -11.62
CA VAL A 14 26.14 14.84 -11.17
C VAL A 14 26.33 14.00 -9.90
N LYS A 15 27.37 13.17 -9.81
CA LYS A 15 27.67 12.39 -8.60
C LYS A 15 28.07 13.26 -7.40
N ARG A 16 28.72 14.41 -7.62
CA ARG A 16 29.08 15.35 -6.55
C ARG A 16 27.88 16.16 -6.05
N VAL A 17 26.94 16.50 -6.94
CA VAL A 17 25.75 17.30 -6.61
C VAL A 17 24.66 16.44 -5.97
N ILE A 18 24.47 15.21 -6.43
CA ILE A 18 23.49 14.26 -5.87
C ILE A 18 24.11 13.56 -4.65
N THR A 19 24.17 14.29 -3.53
CA THR A 19 24.47 13.68 -2.23
C THR A 19 23.21 13.01 -1.65
N PRO A 20 23.35 11.97 -0.81
CA PRO A 20 22.22 11.35 -0.12
C PRO A 20 21.36 12.37 0.63
N THR A 21 21.98 13.40 1.21
CA THR A 21 21.28 14.49 1.91
C THR A 21 20.38 15.31 0.99
N VAL A 22 20.84 15.63 -0.23
CA VAL A 22 20.03 16.35 -1.22
C VAL A 22 18.84 15.49 -1.68
N ILE A 23 19.05 14.18 -1.89
CA ILE A 23 17.96 13.25 -2.23
C ILE A 23 16.92 13.20 -1.10
N MET A 24 17.36 13.02 0.15
CA MET A 24 16.46 12.95 1.30
C MET A 24 15.69 14.27 1.49
N GLY A 25 16.35 15.41 1.30
CA GLY A 25 15.68 16.72 1.32
C GLY A 25 14.61 16.82 0.24
N PHE A 26 14.90 16.43 -1.01
CA PHE A 26 13.93 16.45 -2.09
C PHE A 26 12.74 15.52 -1.83
N ILE A 27 12.99 14.32 -1.31
CA ILE A 27 11.93 13.37 -0.91
C ILE A 27 11.03 14.00 0.16
N ALA A 28 11.60 14.58 1.22
CA ALA A 28 10.83 15.20 2.27
C ALA A 28 9.96 16.36 1.75
N LEU A 29 10.54 17.23 0.91
CA LEU A 29 9.82 18.33 0.26
C LEU A 29 8.67 17.83 -0.59
N PHE A 30 8.91 16.79 -1.41
CA PHE A 30 7.87 16.19 -2.25
C PHE A 30 6.74 15.59 -1.41
N VAL A 31 7.05 14.90 -0.32
CA VAL A 31 6.06 14.28 0.58
C VAL A 31 5.22 15.35 1.28
N ILE A 32 5.83 16.39 1.82
CA ILE A 32 5.12 17.52 2.45
C ILE A 32 4.25 18.23 1.41
N TRP A 33 4.80 18.54 0.24
CA TRP A 33 4.06 19.20 -0.84
C TRP A 33 2.86 18.36 -1.28
N PHE A 34 3.05 17.06 -1.50
CA PHE A 34 1.98 16.15 -1.92
C PHE A 34 0.85 16.11 -0.88
N TYR A 35 1.20 16.01 0.40
CA TYR A 35 0.23 15.98 1.50
C TYR A 35 -0.57 17.29 1.61
N LEU A 36 0.13 18.42 1.63
CA LEU A 36 -0.50 19.74 1.76
C LEU A 36 -1.29 20.14 0.51
N ASN A 37 -0.83 19.78 -0.69
CA ASN A 37 -1.56 19.99 -1.94
C ASN A 37 -2.86 19.17 -1.97
N ARG A 38 -2.85 17.97 -1.40
CA ARG A 38 -4.06 17.16 -1.25
C ARG A 38 -5.05 17.81 -0.29
N LEU A 39 -4.57 18.31 0.85
CA LEU A 39 -5.39 19.07 1.81
C LEU A 39 -5.84 20.45 1.26
N GLY A 40 -5.17 20.99 0.24
CA GLY A 40 -5.42 22.35 -0.26
C GLY A 40 -4.86 23.44 0.65
N ARG A 41 -3.86 23.11 1.46
CA ARG A 41 -3.21 23.99 2.44
C ARG A 41 -1.73 24.20 2.12
N LEU A 42 -1.45 24.60 0.89
CA LEU A 42 -0.09 24.94 0.45
C LEU A 42 0.41 26.28 1.03
N ASP A 43 -0.46 27.08 1.63
CA ASP A 43 -0.12 28.32 2.34
C ASP A 43 0.91 28.09 3.45
N ILE A 44 0.83 26.96 4.17
CA ILE A 44 1.77 26.62 5.25
C ILE A 44 3.05 25.92 4.77
N PHE A 45 3.17 25.60 3.48
CA PHE A 45 4.30 24.85 2.93
C PHE A 45 5.63 25.56 3.15
N ILE A 46 5.73 26.85 2.78
CA ILE A 46 6.99 27.61 2.88
C ILE A 46 7.47 27.68 4.32
N SER A 47 6.57 27.90 5.26
CA SER A 47 6.88 27.95 6.68
C SER A 47 7.37 26.59 7.21
N SER A 48 6.82 25.48 6.72
CA SER A 48 7.32 24.13 7.04
C SER A 48 8.73 23.86 6.49
N VAL A 49 9.09 24.45 5.35
CA VAL A 49 10.39 24.20 4.68
C VAL A 49 11.58 24.84 5.40
N THR A 50 11.33 25.77 6.33
CA THR A 50 12.38 26.43 7.12
C THR A 50 13.09 25.47 8.10
N PHE A 51 12.43 24.38 8.53
CA PHE A 51 12.93 23.40 9.50
C PHE A 51 13.66 22.23 8.82
N LYS A 52 14.78 22.53 8.16
CA LYS A 52 15.56 21.57 7.36
C LYS A 52 16.05 20.37 8.16
N ASP A 53 16.31 20.53 9.46
CA ASP A 53 16.88 19.48 10.31
C ASP A 53 15.94 18.28 10.50
N ILE A 54 14.63 18.46 10.30
CA ILE A 54 13.61 17.41 10.48
C ILE A 54 13.30 16.69 9.15
N PHE A 55 13.83 17.17 8.02
CA PHE A 55 13.60 16.53 6.70
C PHE A 55 14.12 15.09 6.64
N ILE A 56 15.23 14.81 7.32
CA ILE A 56 15.78 13.45 7.38
C ILE A 56 14.80 12.48 8.05
N VAL A 57 14.04 12.94 9.05
CA VAL A 57 13.02 12.14 9.73
C VAL A 57 11.89 11.80 8.77
N ILE A 58 11.35 12.79 8.06
CA ILE A 58 10.27 12.58 7.06
C ILE A 58 10.72 11.63 5.96
N ALA A 59 11.90 11.87 5.38
CA ALA A 59 12.39 11.03 4.29
C ALA A 59 12.65 9.58 4.77
N SER A 60 13.15 9.40 5.99
CA SER A 60 13.37 8.08 6.57
C SER A 60 12.06 7.35 6.86
N THR A 61 11.07 8.03 7.45
CA THR A 61 9.74 7.44 7.68
C THR A 61 8.99 7.16 6.39
N PHE A 62 9.22 7.95 5.33
CA PHE A 62 8.69 7.69 4.00
C PHE A 62 9.27 6.43 3.37
N LEU A 63 10.59 6.27 3.39
CA LEU A 63 11.26 5.05 2.92
C LEU A 63 10.80 3.82 3.71
N PHE A 64 10.68 3.95 5.05
CA PHE A 64 10.13 2.89 5.89
C PHE A 64 8.68 2.54 5.51
N SER A 65 7.84 3.54 5.26
CA SER A 65 6.44 3.35 4.84
C SER A 65 6.34 2.66 3.48
N ILE A 66 7.21 3.02 2.52
CA ILE A 66 7.31 2.32 1.22
C ILE A 66 7.66 0.86 1.43
N ILE A 67 8.65 0.55 2.27
CA ILE A 67 9.08 -0.82 2.55
C ILE A 67 7.92 -1.61 3.19
N LEU A 68 7.25 -1.05 4.19
CA LEU A 68 6.14 -1.71 4.89
C LEU A 68 4.99 -2.04 3.92
N ILE A 69 4.58 -1.05 3.11
CA ILE A 69 3.51 -1.24 2.12
C ILE A 69 3.96 -2.22 1.03
N SER A 70 5.23 -2.18 0.61
CA SER A 70 5.78 -3.16 -0.33
C SER A 70 5.74 -4.58 0.23
N ILE A 71 6.10 -4.78 1.50
CA ILE A 71 6.01 -6.10 2.14
C ILE A 71 4.58 -6.60 2.11
N LEU A 72 3.60 -5.77 2.50
CA LEU A 72 2.18 -6.13 2.49
C LEU A 72 1.65 -6.44 1.07
N MET A 73 2.06 -5.64 0.09
CA MET A 73 1.62 -5.80 -1.30
C MET A 73 2.24 -7.01 -2.00
N PHE A 74 3.47 -7.39 -1.61
CA PHE A 74 4.26 -8.43 -2.27
C PHE A 74 4.45 -9.69 -1.41
N ILE A 75 3.63 -9.90 -0.36
CA ILE A 75 3.60 -11.15 0.42
C ILE A 75 3.54 -12.39 -0.49
N PRO A 76 2.69 -12.44 -1.55
CA PRO A 76 2.63 -13.60 -2.45
C PRO A 76 3.97 -13.88 -3.14
N SER A 77 4.70 -12.84 -3.58
CA SER A 77 6.04 -12.99 -4.15
C SER A 77 7.05 -13.55 -3.13
N ILE A 78 7.02 -13.08 -1.89
CA ILE A 78 7.92 -13.56 -0.82
C ILE A 78 7.66 -15.05 -0.54
N LEU A 79 6.39 -15.44 -0.47
CA LEU A 79 5.99 -16.83 -0.29
C LEU A 79 6.39 -17.69 -1.49
N LEU A 80 6.22 -17.19 -2.73
CA LEU A 80 6.64 -17.90 -3.94
C LEU A 80 8.14 -18.24 -3.91
N ILE A 81 8.98 -17.26 -3.55
CA ILE A 81 10.43 -17.45 -3.40
C ILE A 81 10.75 -18.48 -2.31
N SER A 82 9.96 -18.53 -1.24
CA SER A 82 10.16 -19.47 -0.13
C SER A 82 9.74 -20.91 -0.49
N ILE A 83 8.68 -21.06 -1.30
CA ILE A 83 8.14 -22.35 -1.73
C ILE A 83 9.04 -22.99 -2.79
N ILE A 84 9.46 -22.21 -3.79
CA ILE A 84 10.22 -22.71 -4.93
C ILE A 84 11.71 -22.54 -4.66
N LYS A 85 12.42 -23.66 -4.49
CA LYS A 85 13.88 -23.62 -4.36
C LYS A 85 14.52 -23.05 -5.63
N LYS A 86 15.58 -22.28 -5.46
CA LYS A 86 16.32 -21.70 -6.59
C LYS A 86 17.03 -22.78 -7.43
N GLU A 87 17.56 -23.81 -6.77
CA GLU A 87 18.27 -24.94 -7.38
C GLU A 87 17.91 -26.25 -6.68
N SER A 88 18.08 -27.36 -7.42
CA SER A 88 17.91 -28.71 -6.90
C SER A 88 19.02 -29.59 -7.45
N ASN A 89 19.79 -30.21 -6.56
CA ASN A 89 20.83 -31.17 -6.93
C ASN A 89 20.25 -32.48 -7.51
N HIS A 90 18.92 -32.63 -7.49
CA HIS A 90 18.26 -33.85 -7.94
C HIS A 90 17.91 -33.86 -9.44
N PHE A 91 17.86 -32.70 -10.11
CA PHE A 91 17.42 -32.57 -11.50
C PHE A 91 18.37 -31.68 -12.29
N HIS A 92 18.95 -32.20 -13.37
CA HIS A 92 19.73 -31.38 -14.31
C HIS A 92 18.85 -30.31 -14.99
N ASN A 93 17.60 -30.64 -15.31
CA ASN A 93 16.65 -29.74 -15.95
C ASN A 93 15.78 -28.95 -14.96
N TYR A 94 16.25 -28.77 -13.72
CA TYR A 94 15.47 -28.11 -12.67
C TYR A 94 15.05 -26.68 -13.03
N LYS A 95 15.86 -25.96 -13.81
CA LYS A 95 15.54 -24.61 -14.30
C LYS A 95 14.19 -24.57 -15.01
N LYS A 96 13.91 -25.55 -15.87
CA LYS A 96 12.63 -25.62 -16.60
C LYS A 96 11.46 -25.96 -15.68
N ILE A 97 11.67 -26.88 -14.74
CA ILE A 97 10.67 -27.25 -13.72
C ILE A 97 10.32 -26.02 -12.84
N ARG A 98 11.33 -25.24 -12.44
CA ARG A 98 11.18 -23.99 -11.70
C ARG A 98 10.36 -22.95 -12.47
N GLU A 99 10.70 -22.70 -13.73
CA GLU A 99 9.95 -21.80 -14.61
C GLU A 99 8.49 -22.26 -14.75
N ASN A 100 8.26 -23.57 -14.92
CA ASN A 100 6.90 -24.11 -14.96
C ASN A 100 6.13 -23.87 -13.66
N PHE A 101 6.76 -24.00 -12.48
CA PHE A 101 6.11 -23.68 -11.21
C PHE A 101 5.78 -22.20 -11.05
N VAL A 102 6.61 -21.30 -11.58
CA VAL A 102 6.28 -19.86 -11.63
C VAL A 102 5.05 -19.65 -12.53
N THR A 103 5.00 -20.28 -13.71
CA THR A 103 3.82 -20.22 -14.60
C THR A 103 2.57 -20.80 -13.94
N ILE A 104 2.68 -21.94 -13.25
CA ILE A 104 1.58 -22.54 -12.47
C ILE A 104 1.11 -21.57 -11.40
N ALA A 105 2.01 -20.90 -10.68
CA ALA A 105 1.65 -19.92 -9.66
C ALA A 105 0.83 -18.75 -10.25
N PHE A 106 1.19 -18.24 -11.43
CA PHE A 106 0.37 -17.23 -12.13
C PHE A 106 -1.02 -17.75 -12.50
N ILE A 107 -1.10 -18.92 -13.16
CA ILE A 107 -2.37 -19.50 -13.60
C ILE A 107 -3.30 -19.74 -12.41
N ILE A 108 -2.79 -20.38 -11.35
CA ILE A 108 -3.58 -20.71 -10.17
C ILE A 108 -3.95 -19.45 -9.38
N SER A 109 -3.09 -18.43 -9.31
CA SER A 109 -3.45 -17.16 -8.65
C SER A 109 -4.58 -16.43 -9.36
N LEU A 110 -4.54 -16.36 -10.69
CA LEU A 110 -5.61 -15.74 -11.50
C LEU A 110 -6.92 -16.52 -11.38
N LEU A 111 -6.84 -17.85 -11.48
CA LEU A 111 -7.99 -18.74 -11.33
C LEU A 111 -8.58 -18.63 -9.91
N ALA A 112 -7.75 -18.63 -8.88
CA ALA A 112 -8.18 -18.50 -7.48
C ALA A 112 -8.95 -17.20 -7.25
N VAL A 113 -8.38 -16.05 -7.64
CA VAL A 113 -9.04 -14.76 -7.42
C VAL A 113 -10.34 -14.64 -8.20
N GLY A 114 -10.37 -15.07 -9.46
CA GLY A 114 -11.60 -15.07 -10.25
C GLY A 114 -12.71 -15.93 -9.63
N ILE A 115 -12.37 -17.16 -9.23
CA ILE A 115 -13.34 -18.10 -8.65
C ILE A 115 -13.79 -17.65 -7.27
N LEU A 116 -12.88 -17.17 -6.41
CA LEU A 116 -13.22 -16.73 -5.06
C LEU A 116 -14.14 -15.51 -5.08
N ILE A 117 -13.86 -14.50 -5.92
CA ILE A 117 -14.73 -13.33 -6.07
C ILE A 117 -16.09 -13.74 -6.64
N PHE A 118 -16.11 -14.60 -7.66
CA PHE A 118 -17.37 -15.11 -8.22
C PHE A 118 -18.17 -15.91 -7.18
N SER A 119 -17.49 -16.70 -6.35
CA SER A 119 -18.12 -17.48 -5.29
C SER A 119 -18.71 -16.58 -4.20
N ALA A 120 -18.05 -15.46 -3.87
CA ALA A 120 -18.57 -14.47 -2.93
C ALA A 120 -19.83 -13.78 -3.47
N TRP A 121 -19.84 -13.43 -4.76
CA TRP A 121 -21.04 -12.88 -5.42
C TRP A 121 -22.20 -13.88 -5.47
N LEU A 122 -21.90 -15.16 -5.70
CA LEU A 122 -22.90 -16.21 -5.67
C LEU A 122 -23.45 -16.43 -4.25
N ALA A 123 -22.58 -16.40 -3.25
CA ALA A 123 -22.93 -16.54 -1.83
C ALA A 123 -23.86 -15.42 -1.35
N ASP A 124 -23.60 -14.17 -1.74
CA ASP A 124 -24.48 -13.01 -1.44
C ASP A 124 -25.90 -13.20 -1.98
N LYS A 125 -26.07 -13.94 -3.10
CA LYS A 125 -27.40 -14.27 -3.66
C LYS A 125 -28.08 -15.46 -3.00
N PHE A 126 -27.32 -16.38 -2.40
CA PHE A 126 -27.82 -17.62 -1.83
C PHE A 126 -27.39 -17.74 -0.36
N GLU A 127 -27.89 -16.84 0.48
CA GLU A 127 -27.49 -16.69 1.89
C GLU A 127 -27.48 -18.02 2.69
N TYR A 128 -28.45 -18.93 2.45
CA TYR A 128 -28.52 -20.22 3.14
C TYR A 128 -27.34 -21.17 2.82
N MET A 129 -26.65 -20.98 1.68
CA MET A 129 -25.61 -21.88 1.17
C MET A 129 -24.22 -21.24 1.10
N GLU A 130 -24.02 -20.05 1.68
CA GLU A 130 -22.77 -19.27 1.61
C GLU A 130 -21.54 -20.13 1.94
N ALA A 131 -21.53 -20.76 3.11
CA ALA A 131 -20.38 -21.55 3.57
C ALA A 131 -20.07 -22.72 2.61
N THR A 132 -21.09 -23.39 2.10
CA THR A 132 -20.97 -24.52 1.17
C THR A 132 -20.36 -24.07 -0.16
N ILE A 133 -20.81 -22.94 -0.70
CA ILE A 133 -20.30 -22.37 -1.96
C ILE A 133 -18.80 -22.03 -1.82
N ILE A 134 -18.43 -21.37 -0.73
CA ILE A 134 -17.04 -20.98 -0.47
C ILE A 134 -16.16 -22.23 -0.30
N ILE A 135 -16.59 -23.22 0.47
CA ILE A 135 -15.85 -24.47 0.67
C ILE A 135 -15.61 -25.21 -0.65
N ILE A 136 -16.65 -25.35 -1.48
CA ILE A 136 -16.54 -25.99 -2.80
C ILE A 136 -15.54 -25.24 -3.68
N SER A 137 -15.60 -23.91 -3.69
CA SER A 137 -14.69 -23.08 -4.48
C SER A 137 -13.22 -23.28 -4.06
N VAL A 138 -12.96 -23.36 -2.75
CA VAL A 138 -11.62 -23.61 -2.19
C VAL A 138 -11.09 -24.98 -2.61
N PHE A 139 -11.90 -26.03 -2.48
CA PHE A 139 -11.51 -27.37 -2.92
C PHE A 139 -11.30 -27.45 -4.43
N PHE A 140 -12.07 -26.71 -5.22
CA PHE A 140 -11.89 -26.61 -6.66
C PHE A 140 -10.55 -25.98 -7.04
N VAL A 141 -10.17 -24.87 -6.40
CA VAL A 141 -8.88 -24.22 -6.65
C VAL A 141 -7.71 -25.12 -6.22
N LEU A 142 -7.81 -25.78 -5.05
CA LEU A 142 -6.80 -26.73 -4.58
C LEU A 142 -6.62 -27.89 -5.58
N SER A 143 -7.71 -28.50 -6.02
CA SER A 143 -7.69 -29.60 -6.99
C SER A 143 -7.11 -29.15 -8.34
N SER A 144 -7.49 -27.94 -8.79
CA SER A 144 -6.95 -27.33 -10.00
C SER A 144 -5.43 -27.11 -9.91
N SER A 145 -4.92 -26.70 -8.74
CA SER A 145 -3.48 -26.51 -8.53
C SER A 145 -2.68 -27.80 -8.73
N MET A 146 -3.17 -28.91 -8.21
CA MET A 146 -2.54 -30.22 -8.34
C MET A 146 -2.63 -30.74 -9.78
N LEU A 147 -3.81 -30.60 -10.41
CA LEU A 147 -4.05 -31.03 -11.78
C LEU A 147 -3.18 -30.27 -12.78
N VAL A 148 -3.16 -28.94 -12.72
CA VAL A 148 -2.35 -28.10 -13.62
C VAL A 148 -0.86 -28.40 -13.44
N SER A 149 -0.40 -28.57 -12.19
CA SER A 149 1.00 -28.97 -11.91
C SER A 149 1.34 -30.33 -12.50
N TYR A 150 0.45 -31.32 -12.34
CA TYR A 150 0.62 -32.64 -12.94
C TYR A 150 0.70 -32.56 -14.47
N LEU A 151 -0.22 -31.87 -15.13
CA LEU A 151 -0.24 -31.76 -16.59
C LEU A 151 1.01 -31.10 -17.16
N ILE A 152 1.48 -30.00 -16.55
CA ILE A 152 2.62 -29.23 -17.06
C ILE A 152 3.95 -29.94 -16.79
N ASN A 153 4.11 -30.60 -15.63
CA ASN A 153 5.40 -31.15 -15.22
C ASN A 153 5.52 -32.68 -15.36
N ARG A 154 4.46 -33.42 -15.72
CA ARG A 154 4.49 -34.90 -15.75
C ARG A 154 5.65 -35.47 -16.53
N ASN A 155 5.93 -34.96 -17.74
CA ASN A 155 6.96 -35.50 -18.62
C ASN A 155 8.36 -35.23 -18.05
N LEU A 156 8.63 -33.98 -17.64
CA LEU A 156 9.93 -33.58 -17.09
C LEU A 156 10.29 -34.32 -15.81
N ILE A 157 9.29 -34.56 -14.96
CA ILE A 157 9.49 -35.26 -13.69
C ILE A 157 9.61 -36.77 -13.94
N SER A 158 8.78 -37.35 -14.83
CA SER A 158 8.84 -38.79 -15.13
C SER A 158 10.21 -39.20 -15.65
N ASP A 159 10.81 -38.41 -16.55
CA ASP A 159 12.08 -38.73 -17.20
C ASP A 159 13.23 -38.87 -16.17
N VAL A 160 13.26 -37.99 -15.17
CA VAL A 160 14.29 -38.02 -14.13
C VAL A 160 14.01 -39.08 -13.06
N LEU A 161 12.74 -39.37 -12.80
CA LEU A 161 12.33 -40.35 -11.79
C LEU A 161 12.53 -41.81 -12.23
N GLN A 162 12.64 -42.10 -13.54
CA GLN A 162 12.87 -43.45 -14.06
C GLN A 162 14.16 -44.08 -13.52
N TYR A 163 15.19 -43.26 -13.26
CA TYR A 163 16.51 -43.72 -12.82
C TYR A 163 16.69 -43.74 -11.29
N LYS A 164 15.62 -43.53 -10.52
CA LYS A 164 15.68 -43.46 -9.04
C LYS A 164 15.00 -44.65 -8.38
N ASN A 165 15.49 -45.02 -7.20
CA ASN A 165 14.89 -46.06 -6.36
C ASN A 165 13.42 -45.74 -6.02
N LYS A 166 12.57 -46.77 -5.89
CA LYS A 166 11.12 -46.68 -5.64
C LYS A 166 10.75 -45.75 -4.49
N ARG A 167 11.46 -45.82 -3.36
CA ARG A 167 11.21 -44.95 -2.18
C ARG A 167 11.46 -43.47 -2.49
N THR A 168 12.59 -43.17 -3.14
CA THR A 168 12.97 -41.81 -3.53
C THR A 168 12.04 -41.27 -4.62
N ARG A 169 11.59 -42.13 -5.54
CA ARG A 169 10.63 -41.81 -6.58
C ARG A 169 9.29 -41.35 -6.01
N ILE A 170 8.72 -42.09 -5.05
CA ILE A 170 7.46 -41.72 -4.39
C ILE A 170 7.61 -40.38 -3.65
N LYS A 171 8.71 -40.20 -2.89
CA LYS A 171 8.94 -38.97 -2.13
C LYS A 171 9.05 -37.73 -3.03
N LEU A 172 9.83 -37.81 -4.10
CA LEU A 172 10.00 -36.70 -5.05
C LEU A 172 8.71 -36.43 -5.85
N SER A 173 8.01 -37.49 -6.28
CA SER A 173 6.72 -37.34 -6.98
C SER A 173 5.69 -36.62 -6.09
N CYS A 174 5.60 -37.01 -4.82
CA CYS A 174 4.73 -36.33 -3.85
C CYS A 174 5.14 -34.87 -3.63
N LEU A 175 6.44 -34.59 -3.50
CA LEU A 175 6.94 -33.23 -3.34
C LEU A 175 6.52 -32.32 -4.50
N PHE A 176 6.70 -32.76 -5.74
CA PHE A 176 6.48 -31.92 -6.92
C PHE A 176 5.02 -31.86 -7.39
N HIS A 177 4.26 -32.94 -7.24
CA HIS A 177 2.86 -32.98 -7.71
C HIS A 177 1.84 -32.63 -6.63
N ILE A 178 2.19 -32.73 -5.34
CA ILE A 178 1.26 -32.50 -4.23
C ILE A 178 1.73 -31.37 -3.34
N ILE A 179 2.92 -31.47 -2.74
CA ILE A 179 3.37 -30.51 -1.71
C ILE A 179 3.58 -29.11 -2.29
N ILE A 180 4.34 -28.98 -3.38
CA ILE A 180 4.59 -27.67 -4.01
C ILE A 180 3.29 -27.03 -4.51
N PRO A 181 2.41 -27.73 -5.27
CA PRO A 181 1.12 -27.17 -5.70
C PRO A 181 0.19 -26.80 -4.55
N ALA A 182 0.09 -27.61 -3.50
CA ALA A 182 -0.67 -27.26 -2.30
C ALA A 182 -0.10 -26.01 -1.60
N SER A 183 1.23 -25.84 -1.60
CA SER A 183 1.86 -24.63 -1.07
C SER A 183 1.57 -23.40 -1.95
N ILE A 184 1.56 -23.56 -3.28
CA ILE A 184 1.17 -22.51 -4.23
C ILE A 184 -0.29 -22.13 -4.01
N PHE A 185 -1.18 -23.10 -3.80
CA PHE A 185 -2.57 -22.82 -3.42
C PHE A 185 -2.63 -22.02 -2.11
N LEU A 186 -1.92 -22.44 -1.07
CA LEU A 186 -1.89 -21.72 0.21
C LEU A 186 -1.41 -20.27 0.04
N MET A 187 -0.39 -20.04 -0.80
CA MET A 187 0.07 -18.70 -1.17
C MET A 187 -1.06 -17.85 -1.76
N THR A 188 -1.96 -18.42 -2.55
CA THR A 188 -3.07 -17.64 -3.13
C THR A 188 -4.04 -17.08 -2.08
N LEU A 189 -4.17 -17.71 -0.91
CA LEU A 189 -5.01 -17.18 0.17
C LEU A 189 -4.42 -15.88 0.76
N PHE A 190 -3.10 -15.68 0.65
CA PHE A 190 -2.43 -14.47 1.09
C PHE A 190 -2.66 -13.26 0.17
N TYR A 191 -3.31 -13.42 -1.00
CA TYR A 191 -3.79 -12.26 -1.76
C TYR A 191 -4.87 -11.47 -1.02
N SER A 192 -5.50 -12.05 0.00
CA SER A 192 -6.43 -11.32 0.89
C SER A 192 -5.81 -10.05 1.47
N TYR A 193 -4.50 -10.03 1.78
CA TYR A 193 -3.82 -8.83 2.31
C TYR A 193 -3.76 -7.67 1.29
N PRO A 194 -3.09 -7.81 0.12
CA PRO A 194 -3.05 -6.73 -0.87
C PRO A 194 -4.46 -6.36 -1.36
N LEU A 195 -5.36 -7.32 -1.55
CA LEU A 195 -6.72 -7.05 -2.01
C LEU A 195 -7.54 -6.32 -0.94
N SER A 196 -7.42 -6.64 0.35
CA SER A 196 -8.13 -5.95 1.42
C SER A 196 -7.73 -4.47 1.51
N LEU A 197 -6.45 -4.15 1.31
CA LEU A 197 -5.97 -2.76 1.28
C LEU A 197 -6.63 -1.93 0.16
N ILE A 198 -6.97 -2.58 -0.95
CA ILE A 198 -7.51 -1.93 -2.15
C ILE A 198 -9.05 -1.93 -2.13
N ILE A 199 -9.68 -3.09 -1.95
CA ILE A 199 -11.13 -3.27 -2.05
C ILE A 199 -11.86 -2.45 -0.99
N ASN A 200 -11.30 -2.32 0.23
CA ASN A 200 -11.89 -1.50 1.30
C ASN A 200 -11.89 0.01 0.99
N LYS A 201 -11.36 0.44 -0.15
CA LYS A 201 -11.40 1.83 -0.64
C LYS A 201 -12.28 2.01 -1.86
N ILE A 202 -12.84 0.95 -2.39
CA ILE A 202 -13.86 1.08 -3.41
C ILE A 202 -15.15 1.49 -2.66
N PRO A 203 -15.86 2.53 -3.11
CA PRO A 203 -17.03 3.04 -2.40
C PRO A 203 -18.14 1.98 -2.30
N ASN A 204 -18.92 2.06 -1.21
CA ASN A 204 -20.07 1.19 -0.99
C ASN A 204 -21.25 1.56 -1.90
N LYS A 205 -22.19 0.62 -2.05
CA LYS A 205 -23.38 0.65 -2.91
C LYS A 205 -24.05 2.04 -2.97
N GLY A 206 -24.24 2.57 -4.18
CA GLY A 206 -25.02 3.79 -4.44
C GLY A 206 -24.43 4.74 -5.49
N GLU A 207 -23.11 4.79 -5.63
CA GLU A 207 -22.45 5.66 -6.62
C GLU A 207 -22.37 5.04 -8.03
N VAL A 208 -22.31 3.70 -8.08
CA VAL A 208 -22.20 2.91 -9.31
C VAL A 208 -23.12 1.69 -9.21
N SER A 209 -23.62 1.19 -10.33
CA SER A 209 -24.42 -0.04 -10.36
C SER A 209 -23.60 -1.25 -9.89
N ASP A 210 -24.27 -2.19 -9.20
CA ASP A 210 -23.63 -3.38 -8.60
C ASP A 210 -22.81 -4.20 -9.62
N ASN A 211 -23.31 -4.32 -10.85
CA ASN A 211 -22.63 -5.08 -11.91
C ASN A 211 -21.31 -4.41 -12.34
N VAL A 212 -21.28 -3.08 -12.42
CA VAL A 212 -20.09 -2.32 -12.79
C VAL A 212 -19.09 -2.30 -11.63
N LEU A 213 -19.58 -2.16 -10.39
CA LEU A 213 -18.75 -2.31 -9.19
C LEU A 213 -18.04 -3.67 -9.15
N MET A 214 -18.78 -4.76 -9.40
CA MET A 214 -18.20 -6.11 -9.47
C MET A 214 -17.15 -6.23 -10.57
N LEU A 215 -17.38 -5.65 -11.75
CA LEU A 215 -16.39 -5.62 -12.82
C LEU A 215 -15.10 -4.91 -12.40
N TYR A 216 -15.22 -3.77 -11.72
CA TYR A 216 -14.07 -3.03 -11.20
C TYR A 216 -13.30 -3.84 -10.15
N VAL A 217 -13.99 -4.46 -9.18
CA VAL A 217 -13.36 -5.30 -8.16
C VAL A 217 -12.60 -6.46 -8.80
N VAL A 218 -13.18 -7.15 -9.78
CA VAL A 218 -12.52 -8.25 -10.50
C VAL A 218 -11.30 -7.73 -11.27
N ALA A 219 -11.45 -6.64 -12.05
CA ALA A 219 -10.37 -6.09 -12.85
C ALA A 219 -9.18 -5.63 -11.99
N THR A 220 -9.43 -4.86 -10.92
CA THR A 220 -8.36 -4.42 -10.01
C THR A 220 -7.70 -5.58 -9.28
N SER A 221 -8.47 -6.61 -8.93
CA SER A 221 -7.92 -7.79 -8.25
C SER A 221 -6.98 -8.58 -9.15
N LEU A 222 -7.38 -8.81 -10.41
CA LEU A 222 -6.54 -9.49 -11.40
C LEU A 222 -5.25 -8.71 -11.69
N ILE A 223 -5.35 -7.39 -11.86
CA ILE A 223 -4.18 -6.51 -12.03
C ILE A 223 -3.24 -6.60 -10.82
N THR A 224 -3.80 -6.55 -9.61
CA THR A 224 -3.03 -6.64 -8.36
C THR A 224 -2.29 -7.97 -8.26
N VAL A 225 -2.94 -9.09 -8.59
CA VAL A 225 -2.32 -10.42 -8.63
C VAL A 225 -1.14 -10.46 -9.61
N ILE A 226 -1.32 -9.94 -10.82
CA ILE A 226 -0.28 -9.94 -11.85
C ILE A 226 0.96 -9.19 -11.35
N PHE A 227 0.79 -7.94 -10.91
CA PHE A 227 1.92 -7.11 -10.50
C PHE A 227 2.57 -7.58 -9.20
N SER A 228 1.81 -8.20 -8.29
CA SER A 228 2.32 -8.69 -7.02
C SER A 228 3.17 -9.96 -7.12
N LEU A 229 3.10 -10.71 -8.24
CA LEU A 229 3.97 -11.88 -8.52
C LEU A 229 5.25 -11.55 -9.29
N ILE A 230 5.32 -10.39 -9.95
CA ILE A 230 6.48 -10.02 -10.78
C ILE A 230 7.80 -10.08 -9.99
N PRO A 231 7.92 -9.50 -8.77
CA PRO A 231 9.18 -9.54 -8.04
C PRO A 231 9.68 -10.96 -7.75
N GLY A 232 8.79 -11.86 -7.32
CA GLY A 232 9.09 -13.27 -7.06
C GLY A 232 9.51 -14.03 -8.32
N SER A 233 8.78 -13.80 -9.42
CA SER A 233 9.10 -14.37 -10.73
C SER A 233 10.47 -13.93 -11.24
N VAL A 234 10.78 -12.63 -11.13
CA VAL A 234 12.08 -12.06 -11.52
C VAL A 234 13.22 -12.67 -10.69
N TYR A 235 13.03 -12.80 -9.38
CA TYR A 235 14.04 -13.41 -8.50
C TYR A 235 14.32 -14.88 -8.85
N LEU A 236 13.25 -15.66 -9.10
CA LEU A 236 13.34 -17.08 -9.41
C LEU A 236 13.84 -17.35 -10.84
N SER A 237 13.61 -16.44 -11.78
CA SER A 237 14.09 -16.60 -13.16
C SER A 237 15.61 -16.47 -13.29
N ARG A 238 16.27 -15.84 -12.32
CA ARG A 238 17.71 -15.58 -12.36
C ARG A 238 18.54 -16.77 -11.91
N ASP A 239 19.68 -16.94 -12.57
CA ASP A 239 20.64 -17.98 -12.20
C ASP A 239 21.47 -17.55 -10.98
N LYS A 240 21.87 -18.52 -10.15
CA LYS A 240 22.61 -18.24 -8.91
C LYS A 240 24.03 -17.73 -9.19
N SER A 241 24.59 -18.12 -10.34
CA SER A 241 25.91 -17.67 -10.83
C SER A 241 26.02 -16.15 -10.99
N GLU A 242 24.90 -15.44 -11.15
CA GLU A 242 24.88 -13.98 -11.28
C GLU A 242 25.20 -13.24 -9.95
N GLY A 243 25.28 -13.95 -8.81
CA GLY A 243 25.60 -13.39 -7.50
C GLY A 243 24.37 -12.91 -6.72
N ILE A 244 24.43 -12.98 -5.39
CA ILE A 244 23.28 -12.63 -4.51
C ILE A 244 22.96 -11.14 -4.59
N VAL A 245 23.98 -10.28 -4.51
CA VAL A 245 23.82 -8.81 -4.58
C VAL A 245 23.14 -8.40 -5.88
N LYS A 246 23.51 -9.04 -6.99
CA LYS A 246 22.90 -8.76 -8.30
C LYS A 246 21.41 -9.07 -8.33
N ASN A 247 21.05 -10.23 -7.81
CA ASN A 247 19.67 -10.66 -7.73
C ASN A 247 18.84 -9.72 -6.84
N VAL A 248 19.40 -9.26 -5.72
CA VAL A 248 18.71 -8.32 -4.81
C VAL A 248 18.41 -7.00 -5.51
N TYR A 249 19.38 -6.38 -6.22
CA TYR A 249 19.10 -5.09 -6.87
C TYR A 249 18.09 -5.24 -8.02
N ILE A 250 18.15 -6.32 -8.82
CA ILE A 250 17.20 -6.55 -9.93
C ILE A 250 15.79 -6.78 -9.39
N THR A 251 15.66 -7.58 -8.33
CA THR A 251 14.37 -7.78 -7.65
C THR A 251 13.87 -6.48 -7.03
N GLY A 252 14.76 -5.65 -6.47
CA GLY A 252 14.41 -4.30 -5.99
C GLY A 252 13.82 -3.42 -7.10
N TYR A 253 14.42 -3.41 -8.29
CA TYR A 253 13.84 -2.71 -9.45
C TYR A 253 12.48 -3.27 -9.85
N ALA A 254 12.29 -4.59 -9.80
CA ALA A 254 11.00 -5.21 -10.08
C ALA A 254 9.92 -4.80 -9.06
N VAL A 255 10.27 -4.70 -7.76
CA VAL A 255 9.37 -4.18 -6.72
C VAL A 255 8.96 -2.74 -7.01
N ILE A 256 9.93 -1.87 -7.29
CA ILE A 256 9.68 -0.45 -7.57
C ILE A 256 8.81 -0.31 -8.84
N PHE A 257 9.13 -1.05 -9.90
CA PHE A 257 8.36 -1.07 -11.13
C PHE A 257 6.91 -1.50 -10.88
N SER A 258 6.71 -2.64 -10.21
CA SER A 258 5.37 -3.14 -9.89
C SER A 258 4.57 -2.16 -9.02
N LEU A 259 5.20 -1.58 -7.99
CA LEU A 259 4.54 -0.63 -7.11
C LEU A 259 4.16 0.66 -7.84
N PHE A 260 5.05 1.15 -8.71
CA PHE A 260 4.78 2.31 -9.54
C PHE A 260 3.64 2.06 -10.53
N SER A 261 3.64 0.91 -11.22
CA SER A 261 2.55 0.53 -12.13
C SER A 261 1.21 0.38 -11.42
N LEU A 262 1.20 -0.24 -10.23
CA LEU A 262 -0.01 -0.33 -9.41
C LEU A 262 -0.49 1.03 -8.94
N SER A 263 0.42 1.93 -8.56
CA SER A 263 0.10 3.29 -8.12
C SER A 263 -0.56 4.13 -9.21
N TRP A 264 -0.29 3.84 -10.49
CA TRP A 264 -0.93 4.51 -11.61
C TRP A 264 -2.39 4.10 -11.80
N ILE A 265 -2.70 2.84 -11.50
CA ILE A 265 -4.05 2.25 -11.66
C ILE A 265 -4.88 2.49 -10.39
N ILE A 266 -4.25 2.35 -9.23
CA ILE A 266 -4.85 2.48 -7.90
C ILE A 266 -4.29 3.75 -7.27
N THR A 267 -4.99 4.86 -7.49
CA THR A 267 -4.59 6.22 -7.06
C THR A 267 -4.47 6.35 -5.54
N SER A 268 -5.10 5.46 -4.77
CA SER A 268 -4.98 5.42 -3.31
C SER A 268 -3.60 4.92 -2.80
N ILE A 269 -2.80 4.19 -3.60
CA ILE A 269 -1.52 3.63 -3.12
C ILE A 269 -0.51 4.71 -2.69
N PRO A 270 -0.17 5.72 -3.51
CA PRO A 270 0.72 6.81 -3.10
C PRO A 270 0.19 7.55 -1.87
N VAL A 271 -1.13 7.73 -1.81
CA VAL A 271 -1.81 8.39 -0.70
C VAL A 271 -1.63 7.61 0.60
N PHE A 272 -1.71 6.28 0.58
CA PHE A 272 -1.44 5.45 1.75
C PHE A 272 -0.02 5.58 2.26
N ILE A 273 0.95 5.59 1.35
CA ILE A 273 2.36 5.73 1.70
C ILE A 273 2.58 7.06 2.42
N VAL A 274 2.03 8.16 1.88
CA VAL A 274 2.17 9.49 2.49
C VAL A 274 1.40 9.58 3.82
N ASN A 275 0.18 9.05 3.89
CA ASN A 275 -0.60 9.01 5.13
C ASN A 275 0.10 8.21 6.24
N ALA A 276 0.66 7.05 5.91
CA ALA A 276 1.46 6.26 6.84
C ALA A 276 2.69 7.05 7.29
N THR A 277 3.36 7.75 6.37
CA THR A 277 4.51 8.60 6.67
C THR A 277 4.15 9.71 7.67
N MET A 278 3.07 10.46 7.42
CA MET A 278 2.64 11.54 8.31
C MET A 278 2.25 11.03 9.69
N LYS A 279 1.59 9.87 9.76
CA LYS A 279 1.20 9.26 11.03
C LYS A 279 2.39 8.71 11.82
N ILE A 280 3.29 7.96 11.18
CA ILE A 280 4.47 7.34 11.83
C ILE A 280 5.47 8.40 12.29
N SER A 281 5.60 9.50 11.54
CA SER A 281 6.45 10.63 11.93
C SER A 281 5.82 11.53 13.01
N GLY A 282 4.56 11.32 13.40
CA GLY A 282 3.85 12.17 14.35
C GLY A 282 3.45 13.54 13.79
N ILE A 283 3.52 13.74 12.47
CA ILE A 283 3.09 14.98 11.81
C ILE A 283 1.57 15.09 11.78
N SER A 284 0.86 13.98 11.65
CA SER A 284 -0.60 13.98 11.67
C SER A 284 -1.13 13.15 12.84
N ASP A 285 -2.09 13.71 13.57
CA ASP A 285 -2.86 13.01 14.59
C ASP A 285 -4.36 13.12 14.28
N TYR A 286 -4.94 11.97 13.96
CA TYR A 286 -6.36 11.84 13.60
C TYR A 286 -7.27 11.58 14.81
N ASN A 287 -6.71 11.62 16.03
CA ASN A 287 -7.50 11.61 17.25
C ASN A 287 -8.06 13.01 17.53
N GLU A 288 -9.23 13.03 18.14
CA GLU A 288 -9.87 14.26 18.59
C GLU A 288 -9.23 14.71 19.91
N HIS A 289 -8.89 15.99 19.97
CA HIS A 289 -8.28 16.64 21.12
C HIS A 289 -9.00 17.94 21.44
N SER A 290 -8.87 18.39 22.69
CA SER A 290 -9.33 19.71 23.11
C SER A 290 -8.12 20.65 23.22
N TYR A 291 -8.24 21.83 22.61
CA TYR A 291 -7.19 22.84 22.57
C TYR A 291 -7.60 24.06 23.38
N LEU A 292 -6.75 24.49 24.30
CA LEU A 292 -6.92 25.74 25.03
C LEU A 292 -6.34 26.89 24.22
N ILE A 293 -7.16 27.92 23.97
CA ILE A 293 -6.82 29.09 23.16
C ILE A 293 -7.06 30.34 23.99
N ASN A 294 -6.12 31.29 23.87
CA ASN A 294 -6.24 32.63 24.42
C ASN A 294 -7.08 33.52 23.49
N GLU A 295 -8.10 34.17 24.05
CA GLU A 295 -9.00 35.07 23.31
C GLU A 295 -8.30 36.33 22.82
N ASP A 296 -7.25 36.78 23.53
CA ASP A 296 -6.46 37.95 23.13
C ASP A 296 -5.69 37.71 21.81
N ASP A 297 -5.19 36.48 21.61
CA ASP A 297 -4.40 36.11 20.42
C ASP A 297 -5.31 35.65 19.27
N TYR A 298 -6.42 34.98 19.60
CA TYR A 298 -7.39 34.46 18.64
C TYR A 298 -8.82 34.74 19.10
N PRO A 299 -9.47 35.78 18.56
CA PRO A 299 -10.83 36.14 18.91
C PRO A 299 -11.84 35.02 18.61
N LEU A 300 -12.86 34.89 19.45
CA LEU A 300 -13.92 33.88 19.30
C LEU A 300 -14.63 33.97 17.94
N GLU A 301 -14.69 35.15 17.33
CA GLU A 301 -15.31 35.38 16.03
C GLU A 301 -14.64 34.56 14.91
N VAL A 302 -13.35 34.25 15.04
CA VAL A 302 -12.60 33.41 14.07
C VAL A 302 -13.18 32.00 14.02
N PHE A 303 -13.76 31.51 15.12
CA PHE A 303 -14.31 30.16 15.26
C PHE A 303 -15.84 30.11 15.27
N ASN A 304 -16.53 31.23 15.06
CA ASN A 304 -18.00 31.34 15.14
C ASN A 304 -18.76 30.68 13.97
N ASN A 305 -18.11 29.82 13.19
CA ASN A 305 -18.79 28.89 12.30
C ASN A 305 -19.27 27.69 13.12
N LYS A 306 -20.52 27.26 12.93
CA LYS A 306 -21.20 26.12 13.61
C LYS A 306 -20.49 24.76 13.51
N GLN A 307 -19.29 24.70 12.94
CA GLN A 307 -18.47 23.52 12.74
C GLN A 307 -17.49 23.28 13.88
N TRP A 308 -17.12 24.30 14.65
CA TRP A 308 -16.29 24.14 15.84
C TRP A 308 -17.16 23.93 17.08
N ASN A 309 -16.75 22.98 17.92
CA ASN A 309 -17.32 22.85 19.26
C ASN A 309 -16.52 23.72 20.23
N ILE A 310 -17.12 24.83 20.66
CA ILE A 310 -16.49 25.81 21.54
C ILE A 310 -17.03 25.64 22.96
N ARG A 311 -16.15 25.51 23.94
CA ARG A 311 -16.47 25.51 25.36
C ARG A 311 -15.78 26.70 26.02
N ALA A 312 -16.56 27.73 26.33
CA ALA A 312 -16.07 28.91 27.05
C ALA A 312 -15.77 28.54 28.52
N LEU A 313 -14.66 29.02 29.05
CA LEU A 313 -14.33 28.90 30.47
C LEU A 313 -14.80 30.18 31.18
N GLU A 314 -15.63 30.04 32.21
CA GLU A 314 -16.35 31.17 32.85
C GLU A 314 -15.45 32.27 33.45
N LYS A 315 -14.14 32.02 33.59
CA LYS A 315 -13.16 32.99 34.07
C LYS A 315 -11.81 32.67 33.42
N ASN A 316 -11.34 33.51 32.49
CA ASN A 316 -9.92 33.87 32.24
C ASN A 316 -9.58 34.30 30.80
N GLY A 317 -10.55 34.64 29.92
CA GLY A 317 -10.20 35.02 28.53
C GLY A 317 -9.59 33.86 27.73
N PHE A 318 -9.87 32.63 28.15
CA PHE A 318 -9.50 31.42 27.42
C PHE A 318 -10.76 30.63 27.07
N PHE A 319 -10.72 29.95 25.95
CA PHE A 319 -11.76 29.00 25.54
C PHE A 319 -11.13 27.70 25.05
N LEU A 320 -11.92 26.62 25.11
CA LEU A 320 -11.55 25.33 24.57
C LEU A 320 -12.24 25.12 23.22
N ILE A 321 -11.49 24.61 22.25
CA ILE A 321 -12.06 24.09 21.00
C ILE A 321 -11.75 22.61 20.86
N ASP A 322 -12.70 21.83 20.34
CA ASP A 322 -12.43 20.45 19.95
C ASP A 322 -12.05 20.38 18.48
N GLY A 323 -10.99 19.64 18.18
CA GLY A 323 -10.47 19.53 16.83
C GLY A 323 -9.47 18.41 16.67
N VAL A 324 -8.93 18.30 15.45
CA VAL A 324 -8.00 17.27 15.04
C VAL A 324 -6.77 17.91 14.41
N THR A 325 -5.60 17.31 14.62
CA THR A 325 -4.34 17.83 14.06
C THR A 325 -4.04 17.14 12.73
N LEU A 326 -4.40 17.78 11.62
CA LEU A 326 -4.07 17.22 10.31
C LEU A 326 -2.59 17.37 9.94
N TYR A 327 -1.90 18.39 10.48
CA TYR A 327 -0.50 18.61 10.17
C TYR A 327 0.22 19.36 11.30
N ALA A 328 1.34 18.85 11.78
CA ALA A 328 2.17 19.45 12.81
C ALA A 328 3.64 19.27 12.46
N PHE A 329 4.28 20.34 11.98
CA PHE A 329 5.67 20.30 11.55
C PHE A 329 6.38 21.62 11.80
N GLY A 330 7.62 21.53 12.30
CA GLY A 330 8.32 22.71 12.83
C GLY A 330 7.51 23.34 13.96
N ASP A 331 7.29 24.65 13.89
CA ASP A 331 6.51 25.40 14.87
C ASP A 331 5.02 25.50 14.53
N ILE A 332 4.59 24.95 13.39
CA ILE A 332 3.20 25.05 12.93
C ILE A 332 2.42 23.81 13.32
N LYS A 333 1.20 24.04 13.81
CA LYS A 333 0.17 23.03 14.05
C LYS A 333 -1.14 23.45 13.36
N LEU A 334 -1.54 22.72 12.33
CA LEU A 334 -2.79 22.89 11.60
C LEU A 334 -3.90 22.10 12.29
N VAL A 335 -4.75 22.82 13.02
CA VAL A 335 -5.91 22.25 13.72
C VAL A 335 -7.15 22.45 12.88
N CYS A 336 -7.97 21.41 12.79
CA CYS A 336 -9.19 21.38 12.00
C CYS A 336 -10.39 20.99 12.88
N PRO A 337 -11.62 21.39 12.51
CA PRO A 337 -12.80 20.84 13.14
C PRO A 337 -12.91 19.33 12.86
N VAL A 338 -13.59 18.62 13.75
CA VAL A 338 -13.70 17.15 13.71
C VAL A 338 -14.38 16.65 12.42
N ASP A 339 -15.26 17.45 11.83
CA ASP A 339 -16.00 17.14 10.60
C ASP A 339 -15.09 16.91 9.38
N VAL A 340 -13.85 17.41 9.40
CA VAL A 340 -12.87 17.19 8.32
C VAL A 340 -12.43 15.72 8.24
N LEU A 341 -12.50 14.96 9.35
CA LEU A 341 -12.09 13.55 9.36
C LEU A 341 -12.92 12.67 8.43
N GLU A 342 -14.23 12.94 8.30
CA GLU A 342 -15.10 12.19 7.40
C GLU A 342 -14.72 12.44 5.94
N ALA A 343 -14.57 13.71 5.56
CA ALA A 343 -14.11 14.10 4.23
C ALA A 343 -12.70 13.53 3.93
N TYR A 344 -11.82 13.49 4.94
CA TYR A 344 -10.49 12.88 4.82
C TYR A 344 -10.59 11.37 4.56
N LYS A 345 -11.42 10.63 5.32
CA LYS A 345 -11.62 9.19 5.11
C LYS A 345 -12.23 8.91 3.74
N ASN A 346 -13.20 9.70 3.30
CA ASN A 346 -13.84 9.55 1.99
C ASN A 346 -12.85 9.83 0.87
N SER A 347 -11.98 10.82 0.99
CA SER A 347 -10.94 11.11 -0.01
C SER A 347 -9.88 10.02 -0.20
N LEU A 348 -9.88 8.96 0.63
CA LEU A 348 -9.03 7.78 0.43
C LEU A 348 -9.69 6.75 -0.50
N GLN A 349 -10.98 6.90 -0.78
CA GLN A 349 -11.72 6.07 -1.70
C GLN A 349 -11.36 6.40 -3.15
N PHE A 350 -11.56 5.43 -4.04
CA PHE A 350 -11.30 5.62 -5.46
C PHE A 350 -12.21 4.72 -6.30
N ILE A 351 -12.45 5.14 -7.54
CA ILE A 351 -13.06 4.31 -8.57
C ILE A 351 -12.01 4.08 -9.66
N PRO A 352 -11.71 2.81 -10.03
CA PRO A 352 -10.71 2.54 -11.05
C PRO A 352 -11.02 3.25 -12.36
N ALA A 353 -10.04 3.97 -12.90
CA ALA A 353 -10.14 4.74 -14.14
C ALA A 353 -11.14 5.93 -14.13
N ASP A 354 -11.71 6.31 -12.98
CA ASP A 354 -12.54 7.52 -12.84
C ASP A 354 -11.80 8.59 -12.03
N ARG A 355 -11.02 9.42 -12.73
CA ARG A 355 -10.32 10.55 -12.11
C ARG A 355 -11.26 11.65 -11.62
N SER A 356 -12.44 11.77 -12.22
CA SER A 356 -13.40 12.82 -11.86
C SER A 356 -14.00 12.58 -10.47
N TYR A 357 -14.19 11.30 -10.14
CA TYR A 357 -14.58 10.86 -8.81
C TYR A 357 -13.53 11.25 -7.75
N ASP A 358 -12.27 10.90 -7.98
CA ASP A 358 -11.17 11.24 -7.08
C ASP A 358 -11.03 12.76 -6.91
N GLU A 359 -11.18 13.53 -7.98
CA GLU A 359 -11.14 15.00 -7.94
C GLU A 359 -12.30 15.59 -7.12
N LYS A 360 -13.51 15.04 -7.25
CA LYS A 360 -14.68 15.45 -6.45
C LYS A 360 -14.41 15.26 -4.96
N LEU A 361 -13.97 14.07 -4.54
CA LEU A 361 -13.69 13.79 -3.14
C LEU A 361 -12.54 14.64 -2.58
N ASN A 362 -11.47 14.83 -3.37
CA ASN A 362 -10.38 15.73 -2.98
C ASN A 362 -10.84 17.19 -2.89
N SER A 363 -11.76 17.65 -3.75
CA SER A 363 -12.32 19.01 -3.68
C SER A 363 -13.15 19.23 -2.42
N GLU A 364 -13.89 18.22 -1.98
CA GLU A 364 -14.65 18.26 -0.72
C GLU A 364 -13.72 18.32 0.49
N LEU A 365 -12.68 17.48 0.52
CA LEU A 365 -11.63 17.56 1.52
C LEU A 365 -10.99 18.96 1.57
N ARG A 366 -10.64 19.52 0.41
CA ARG A 366 -10.07 20.89 0.33
C ARG A 366 -11.02 21.95 0.86
N LYS A 367 -12.32 21.83 0.56
CA LYS A 367 -13.34 22.76 1.05
C LYS A 367 -13.45 22.72 2.58
N LYS A 368 -13.42 21.52 3.17
CA LYS A 368 -13.43 21.31 4.62
C LYS A 368 -12.13 21.77 5.28
N ALA A 369 -10.98 21.50 4.65
CA ALA A 369 -9.66 21.87 5.16
C ALA A 369 -9.35 23.38 5.10
N LYS A 370 -10.09 24.17 4.30
CA LYS A 370 -9.99 25.64 4.30
C LYS A 370 -10.36 26.27 5.64
N ILE A 371 -11.23 25.62 6.42
CA ILE A 371 -11.68 26.10 7.74
C ILE A 371 -10.61 25.86 8.81
N CYS A 372 -9.67 24.94 8.56
CA CYS A 372 -8.59 24.67 9.50
C CYS A 372 -7.78 25.93 9.78
N HIS A 373 -7.26 26.05 10.99
CA HIS A 373 -6.47 27.20 11.37
C HIS A 373 -5.02 26.76 11.69
N PRO A 374 -4.00 27.45 11.11
CA PRO A 374 -2.61 27.20 11.48
C PRO A 374 -2.28 27.98 12.76
N PHE A 375 -1.77 27.27 13.76
CA PHE A 375 -1.34 27.83 15.03
C PHE A 375 0.15 27.65 15.22
N LEU A 376 0.76 28.51 16.04
CA LEU A 376 2.09 28.22 16.58
C LEU A 376 1.97 27.22 17.73
N LYS A 377 2.86 26.23 17.77
CA LYS A 377 2.83 25.16 18.78
C LYS A 377 2.96 25.68 20.21
N GLU A 378 3.66 26.78 20.41
CA GLU A 378 3.87 27.38 21.73
C GLU A 378 2.59 28.00 22.30
N GLU A 379 1.66 28.40 21.43
CA GLU A 379 0.40 29.09 21.78
C GLU A 379 -0.73 28.09 22.12
N LEU A 380 -0.58 26.82 21.72
CA LEU A 380 -1.58 25.79 21.92
C LEU A 380 -1.22 24.84 23.06
N LYS A 381 -2.15 24.68 24.02
CA LYS A 381 -2.10 23.58 24.99
C LYS A 381 -3.14 22.52 24.61
N GLU A 382 -2.65 21.30 24.39
CA GLU A 382 -3.43 20.15 23.97
C GLU A 382 -3.78 19.25 25.16
N PHE A 383 -5.05 18.84 25.22
CA PHE A 383 -5.57 17.91 26.22
C PHE A 383 -6.35 16.80 25.50
N ASN A 384 -6.22 15.56 25.98
CA ASN A 384 -7.17 14.51 25.59
C ASN A 384 -8.59 14.97 25.94
N ILE A 385 -9.58 14.65 25.11
CA ILE A 385 -10.97 15.08 25.32
C ILE A 385 -11.36 14.86 26.77
N ILE A 386 -11.60 15.96 27.48
CA ILE A 386 -12.20 15.93 28.81
C ILE A 386 -13.70 15.70 28.56
N PRO A 387 -14.25 14.51 28.89
CA PRO A 387 -15.67 14.29 28.73
C PRO A 387 -16.41 15.30 29.59
N SER A 388 -17.43 15.94 29.01
CA SER A 388 -18.31 16.84 29.73
C SER A 388 -19.17 16.04 30.72
N LYS A 389 -18.60 15.74 31.90
CA LYS A 389 -19.27 15.49 33.19
C LYS A 389 -18.24 15.10 34.26
N ILE A 390 -17.70 16.11 34.93
CA ILE A 390 -17.65 16.08 36.40
C ILE A 390 -18.59 17.20 36.82
N SER A 391 -19.87 16.84 36.97
CA SER A 391 -20.87 17.64 37.67
C SER A 391 -21.60 16.70 38.61
#